data_AF-A0A7W0XIC1-F1
#
_entry.id   AF-A0A7W0XIC1-F1
#
_cell.length_a   1.000
_cell.length_b   1.000
_cell.length_c   1.000
_cell.angle_alpha   90.00
_cell.angle_beta   90.00
_cell.angle_gamma   90.00
#
_symmetry.space_group_name_H-M   'P 1'
#
loop_
_entity.id
_entity.type
_entity.pdbx_description
1 polymer ?
#
loop_
_entity_poly.entity_id
_entity_poly.type
_entity_poly.pdbx_seq_one_letter_code
_entity_poly.pdbx_strand_id
1 'polypeptide(L)'
;MKHPPSVWFLAPFIIVVLLATPAMAQRTAQERAAGLRQQLAEVQAKQTELETRFRQLEEDLKPENIEKGLAGTGSTRPEELREQRRRQLEIEKKNVQTRLDQLAISRTRFETGIVQADAAAYHSSAGANAGGTDKASAPKPLTGAVPAVVTSPNVLPREQRGKRTRPRRVRRRA
;
A
#
# COMPACT_ATOMS: atom_id res chain seq x y z
N MET A 1 35.75 33.61 69.12
CA MET A 1 34.41 33.08 69.43
C MET A 1 33.35 33.89 68.70
N LYS A 2 32.74 33.30 67.67
CA LYS A 2 31.37 33.61 67.19
C LYS A 2 30.96 32.54 66.17
N HIS A 3 30.01 31.70 66.58
CA HIS A 3 29.35 30.65 65.80
C HIS A 3 28.15 31.24 65.00
N PRO A 4 27.64 30.50 63.98
CA PRO A 4 26.64 30.92 62.95
C PRO A 4 25.20 30.58 63.46
N PRO A 5 24.12 30.33 62.68
CA PRO A 5 23.84 30.40 61.22
C PRO A 5 22.46 31.01 60.83
N SER A 6 22.24 31.32 59.54
CA SER A 6 20.89 31.26 58.95
C SER A 6 20.95 31.39 57.42
N VAL A 7 21.07 30.23 56.79
CA VAL A 7 20.52 29.94 55.46
C VAL A 7 18.99 30.03 55.60
N TRP A 8 18.32 30.81 54.76
CA TRP A 8 17.00 30.55 54.18
C TRP A 8 16.46 31.84 53.53
N PHE A 9 15.64 31.67 52.50
CA PHE A 9 14.89 32.70 51.75
C PHE A 9 15.66 33.39 50.62
N LEU A 10 15.67 32.78 49.43
CA LEU A 10 14.82 33.21 48.31
C LEU A 10 15.15 32.40 47.05
N ALA A 11 14.65 31.19 46.98
CA ALA A 11 14.36 30.51 45.72
C ALA A 11 13.06 29.75 45.99
N PRO A 12 11.94 30.13 45.34
CA PRO A 12 11.73 29.62 43.98
C PRO A 12 10.88 30.55 43.08
N PHE A 13 11.43 31.00 41.94
CA PHE A 13 10.62 31.57 40.85
C PHE A 13 10.86 30.88 39.50
N ILE A 14 11.34 29.63 39.50
CA ILE A 14 11.52 28.87 38.25
C ILE A 14 11.03 27.43 38.46
N ILE A 15 9.74 27.27 38.75
CA ILE A 15 9.07 25.97 38.64
C ILE A 15 7.67 26.20 38.06
N VAL A 16 7.60 26.75 36.85
CA VAL A 16 6.45 26.56 35.97
C VAL A 16 7.00 26.49 34.56
N VAL A 17 6.81 25.34 33.92
CA VAL A 17 6.96 24.99 32.48
C VAL A 17 7.84 23.75 32.35
N LEU A 18 7.29 22.59 32.75
CA LEU A 18 7.68 21.31 32.15
C LEU A 18 6.57 20.26 32.32
N LEU A 19 5.33 20.62 31.99
CA LEU A 19 4.22 19.68 31.83
C LEU A 19 3.57 19.87 30.45
N ALA A 20 4.25 19.40 29.41
CA ALA A 20 3.67 19.07 28.11
C ALA A 20 4.76 18.27 27.35
N THR A 21 4.69 16.95 27.17
CA THR A 21 3.90 16.34 26.10
C THR A 21 4.10 14.81 26.07
N PRO A 22 3.04 14.01 26.26
CA PRO A 22 2.92 12.71 25.57
C PRO A 22 1.90 12.76 24.41
N ALA A 23 1.20 13.90 24.22
CA ALA A 23 0.16 14.05 23.21
C ALA A 23 0.64 13.90 21.74
N MET A 24 1.92 14.15 21.46
CA MET A 24 2.43 14.11 20.08
C MET A 24 2.52 12.67 19.53
N ALA A 25 2.85 11.68 20.36
CA ALA A 25 2.94 10.28 19.92
C ALA A 25 1.55 9.69 19.56
N GLN A 26 0.53 9.98 20.38
CA GLN A 26 -0.85 9.57 20.10
C GLN A 26 -1.39 10.20 18.83
N ARG A 27 -1.15 11.50 18.61
CA ARG A 27 -1.57 12.19 17.39
C ARG A 27 -1.03 11.51 16.15
N THR A 28 0.26 11.17 16.11
CA THR A 28 0.85 10.53 14.93
C THR A 28 0.31 9.13 14.64
N ALA A 29 0.04 8.31 15.66
CA ALA A 29 -0.53 6.98 15.45
C ALA A 29 -1.99 7.05 14.98
N GLN A 30 -2.78 7.96 15.56
CA GLN A 30 -4.17 8.19 15.20
C GLN A 30 -4.33 8.82 13.81
N GLU A 31 -3.45 9.76 13.44
CA GLU A 31 -3.36 10.33 12.09
C GLU A 31 -3.06 9.27 11.04
N ARG A 32 -2.15 8.32 11.33
CA ARG A 32 -1.87 7.19 10.44
C ARG A 32 -3.10 6.29 10.24
N ALA A 33 -3.79 5.95 11.33
CA ALA A 33 -5.01 5.15 11.26
C ALA A 33 -6.12 5.87 10.47
N ALA A 34 -6.25 7.19 10.62
CA ALA A 34 -7.18 8.00 9.84
C ALA A 34 -6.84 7.99 8.35
N GLY A 35 -5.57 8.17 7.99
CA GLY A 35 -5.11 8.09 6.60
C GLY A 35 -5.38 6.73 5.95
N LEU A 36 -5.14 5.63 6.66
CA LEU A 36 -5.43 4.28 6.17
C LEU A 36 -6.94 4.04 5.97
N ARG A 37 -7.79 4.57 6.86
CA ARG A 37 -9.26 4.50 6.71
C ARG A 37 -9.74 5.27 5.48
N GLN A 38 -9.15 6.44 5.20
CA GLN A 38 -9.46 7.20 4.00
C GLN A 38 -9.08 6.43 2.73
N GLN A 39 -7.89 5.82 2.70
CA GLN A 39 -7.46 4.98 1.57
C GLN A 39 -8.35 3.74 1.39
N LEU A 40 -8.78 3.13 2.50
CA LEU A 40 -9.71 2.00 2.47
C LEU A 40 -11.06 2.41 1.87
N ALA A 41 -11.60 3.57 2.24
CA ALA A 41 -12.84 4.08 1.66
C ALA A 41 -12.71 4.33 0.14
N GLU A 42 -11.58 4.88 -0.31
CA GLU A 42 -11.32 5.09 -1.74
C GLU A 42 -11.23 3.76 -2.51
N VAL A 43 -10.57 2.75 -1.95
CA VAL A 43 -10.50 1.41 -2.54
C VAL A 43 -11.88 0.77 -2.62
N GLN A 44 -12.69 0.88 -1.58
CA GLN A 44 -14.05 0.35 -1.57
C GLN A 44 -14.96 1.04 -2.60
N ALA A 45 -14.82 2.35 -2.77
CA ALA A 45 -15.53 3.08 -3.82
C ALA A 45 -15.16 2.56 -5.22
N LYS A 46 -13.86 2.39 -5.50
CA LYS A 46 -13.36 1.83 -6.77
C LYS A 46 -13.81 0.38 -6.98
N GLN A 47 -13.85 -0.43 -5.92
CA GLN A 47 -14.38 -1.80 -5.99
C GLN A 47 -15.84 -1.80 -6.43
N THR A 48 -16.67 -0.96 -5.80
CA THR A 48 -18.11 -0.86 -6.12
C THR A 48 -18.35 -0.44 -7.58
N GLU A 49 -17.55 0.51 -8.07
CA GLU A 49 -17.59 0.94 -9.47
C GLU A 49 -17.24 -0.21 -10.42
N LEU A 50 -16.12 -0.91 -10.17
CA LEU A 50 -15.68 -2.03 -10.99
C LEU A 50 -16.62 -3.24 -10.91
N GLU A 51 -17.24 -3.51 -9.76
CA GLU A 51 -18.27 -4.54 -9.60
C GLU A 51 -19.50 -4.23 -10.46
N THR A 52 -19.92 -2.96 -10.49
CA THR A 52 -21.01 -2.51 -11.36
C THR A 52 -20.66 -2.73 -12.83
N ARG A 53 -19.43 -2.37 -13.22
CA ARG A 53 -18.95 -2.62 -14.59
C ARG A 53 -18.85 -4.11 -14.92
N PHE A 54 -18.42 -4.92 -13.98
CA PHE A 54 -18.34 -6.36 -14.12
C PHE A 54 -19.72 -6.96 -14.39
N ARG A 55 -20.73 -6.59 -13.58
CA ARG A 55 -22.13 -7.03 -13.79
C ARG A 55 -22.66 -6.58 -15.15
N GLN A 56 -22.35 -5.35 -15.56
CA GLN A 56 -22.74 -4.88 -16.89
C GLN A 56 -22.13 -5.72 -18.01
N LEU A 57 -20.86 -6.12 -17.89
CA LEU A 57 -20.21 -7.01 -18.85
C LEU A 57 -20.80 -8.43 -18.85
N GLU A 58 -21.26 -8.92 -17.71
CA GLU A 58 -21.99 -10.20 -17.64
C GLU A 58 -23.33 -10.14 -18.34
N GLU A 59 -24.04 -9.03 -18.21
CA GLU A 59 -25.26 -8.75 -18.95
C GLU A 59 -24.97 -8.63 -20.46
N ASP A 60 -23.96 -7.85 -20.86
CA ASP A 60 -23.57 -7.66 -22.26
C ASP A 60 -23.09 -8.95 -22.93
N LEU A 61 -22.55 -9.91 -22.15
CA LEU A 61 -22.14 -11.23 -22.63
C LEU A 61 -23.31 -12.15 -22.99
N LYS A 62 -24.53 -11.82 -22.57
CA LYS A 62 -25.71 -12.61 -22.93
C LYS A 62 -25.91 -12.57 -24.45
N PRO A 63 -26.26 -13.71 -25.08
CA PRO A 63 -26.39 -13.79 -26.54
C PRO A 63 -27.39 -12.76 -27.07
N GLU A 64 -28.51 -12.57 -26.35
CA GLU A 64 -29.55 -11.59 -26.69
C GLU A 64 -29.02 -10.15 -26.78
N ASN A 65 -28.06 -9.77 -25.93
CA ASN A 65 -27.50 -8.42 -25.90
C ASN A 65 -26.40 -8.24 -26.96
N ILE A 66 -25.63 -9.30 -27.24
CA ILE A 66 -24.67 -9.31 -28.35
C ILE A 66 -25.39 -9.13 -29.69
N GLU A 67 -26.53 -9.81 -29.88
CA GLU A 67 -27.34 -9.69 -31.08
C GLU A 67 -27.96 -8.30 -31.22
N LYS A 68 -28.49 -7.72 -30.14
CA LYS A 68 -28.98 -6.34 -30.13
C LYS A 68 -27.88 -5.34 -30.50
N GLY A 69 -26.66 -5.54 -30.00
CA GLY A 69 -25.51 -4.67 -30.33
C GLY A 69 -25.01 -4.82 -31.77
N LEU A 70 -25.31 -5.94 -32.42
CA LEU A 70 -24.97 -6.22 -33.82
C LEU A 70 -26.16 -6.01 -34.78
N ALA A 71 -27.34 -5.67 -34.27
CA ALA A 71 -28.51 -5.40 -35.08
C ALA A 71 -28.24 -4.22 -36.03
N GLY A 72 -28.51 -4.42 -37.33
CA GLY A 72 -28.24 -3.42 -38.36
C GLY A 72 -26.82 -3.46 -38.95
N THR A 73 -25.95 -4.35 -38.49
CA THR A 73 -24.65 -4.57 -39.14
C THR A 73 -24.85 -5.40 -40.41
N GLY A 74 -24.76 -4.76 -41.59
CA GLY A 74 -24.96 -5.41 -42.91
C GLY A 74 -23.82 -6.35 -43.34
N SER A 75 -23.21 -7.08 -42.41
CA SER A 75 -22.12 -8.01 -42.69
C SER A 75 -22.63 -9.31 -43.32
N THR A 76 -21.85 -9.87 -44.23
CA THR A 76 -22.11 -11.19 -44.83
C THR A 76 -21.81 -12.36 -43.89
N ARG A 77 -21.18 -12.09 -42.71
CA ARG A 77 -20.81 -13.10 -41.71
C ARG A 77 -21.20 -12.66 -40.29
N PRO A 78 -22.48 -12.79 -39.90
CA PRO A 78 -22.93 -12.41 -38.57
C PRO A 78 -22.31 -13.27 -37.46
N GLU A 79 -22.02 -14.55 -37.71
CA GLU A 79 -21.43 -15.42 -36.68
C GLU A 79 -20.01 -15.04 -36.28
N GLU A 80 -19.17 -14.67 -37.24
CA GLU A 80 -17.81 -14.21 -36.95
C GLU A 80 -17.83 -12.93 -36.09
N LEU A 81 -18.77 -12.02 -36.37
CA LEU A 81 -18.94 -10.79 -35.59
C LEU A 81 -19.43 -11.06 -34.16
N ARG A 82 -20.37 -12.00 -33.98
CA ARG A 82 -20.82 -12.41 -32.64
C ARG A 82 -19.68 -13.00 -31.83
N GLU A 83 -18.93 -13.93 -32.41
CA GLU A 83 -17.78 -14.56 -31.76
C GLU A 83 -16.70 -13.53 -31.42
N GLN A 84 -16.40 -12.60 -32.34
CA GLN A 84 -15.46 -11.51 -32.08
C GLN A 84 -15.94 -10.62 -30.93
N ARG A 85 -17.23 -10.22 -30.93
CA ARG A 85 -17.81 -9.40 -29.87
C ARG A 85 -17.78 -10.11 -28.52
N ARG A 86 -18.13 -11.40 -28.49
CA ARG A 86 -18.05 -12.24 -27.30
C ARG A 86 -16.63 -12.29 -26.75
N ARG A 87 -15.63 -12.58 -27.59
CA ARG A 87 -14.22 -12.61 -27.17
C ARG A 87 -13.76 -11.28 -26.60
N GLN A 88 -14.15 -10.15 -27.20
CA GLN A 88 -13.83 -8.82 -26.68
C GLN A 88 -14.40 -8.61 -25.27
N LEU A 89 -15.69 -8.93 -25.08
CA LEU A 89 -16.34 -8.80 -23.77
C LEU A 89 -15.76 -9.77 -22.73
N GLU A 90 -15.39 -11.00 -23.11
CA GLU A 90 -14.71 -11.94 -22.23
C GLU A 90 -13.33 -11.45 -21.78
N ILE A 91 -12.57 -10.82 -22.68
CA ILE A 91 -11.29 -10.20 -22.35
C ILE A 91 -11.49 -9.02 -21.39
N GLU A 92 -12.47 -8.14 -21.66
CA GLU A 92 -12.77 -7.01 -20.78
C GLU A 92 -13.21 -7.50 -19.39
N LYS A 93 -14.08 -8.51 -19.33
CA LYS A 93 -14.52 -9.15 -18.08
C LYS A 93 -13.33 -9.66 -17.27
N LYS A 94 -12.41 -10.42 -17.89
CA LYS A 94 -11.21 -10.94 -17.23
C LYS A 94 -10.30 -9.83 -16.71
N ASN A 95 -10.15 -8.74 -17.48
CA ASN A 95 -9.36 -7.59 -17.06
C ASN A 95 -9.99 -6.89 -15.85
N VAL A 96 -11.31 -6.68 -15.84
CA VAL A 96 -12.03 -6.10 -14.70
C VAL A 96 -11.93 -7.00 -13.47
N GLN A 97 -12.09 -8.31 -13.64
CA GLN A 97 -11.94 -9.29 -12.56
C GLN A 97 -10.54 -9.22 -11.93
N THR A 98 -9.49 -9.18 -12.76
CA THR A 98 -8.10 -9.06 -12.28
C THR A 98 -7.90 -7.78 -11.46
N ARG A 99 -8.52 -6.66 -11.87
CA ARG A 99 -8.47 -5.39 -11.12
C ARG A 99 -9.21 -5.50 -9.78
N LEU A 100 -10.37 -6.15 -9.75
CA LEU A 100 -11.10 -6.40 -8.50
C LEU A 100 -10.27 -7.24 -7.53
N ASP A 101 -9.59 -8.28 -8.00
CA ASP A 101 -8.73 -9.13 -7.17
C ASP A 101 -7.56 -8.32 -6.57
N GLN A 102 -6.94 -7.44 -7.35
CA GLN A 102 -5.88 -6.55 -6.87
C GLN A 102 -6.38 -5.56 -5.82
N LEU A 103 -7.58 -5.00 -6.00
CA LEU A 103 -8.20 -4.14 -5.00
C LEU A 103 -8.57 -4.92 -3.73
N ALA A 104 -9.01 -6.17 -3.84
CA ALA A 104 -9.32 -7.01 -2.69
C ALA A 104 -8.07 -7.26 -1.83
N ILE A 105 -6.94 -7.59 -2.46
CA ILE A 105 -5.64 -7.71 -1.76
C ILE A 105 -5.27 -6.39 -1.07
N SER A 106 -5.46 -5.27 -1.75
CA SER A 106 -5.13 -3.94 -1.22
C SER A 106 -6.01 -3.58 -0.02
N ARG A 107 -7.30 -3.88 -0.09
CA ARG A 107 -8.26 -3.71 1.00
C ARG A 107 -7.82 -4.48 2.24
N THR A 108 -7.50 -5.77 2.11
CA THR A 108 -7.03 -6.61 3.24
C THR A 108 -5.76 -6.04 3.87
N ARG A 109 -4.84 -5.50 3.06
CA ARG A 109 -3.62 -4.84 3.57
C ARG A 109 -3.94 -3.58 4.37
N PHE A 110 -4.86 -2.74 3.90
CA PHE A 110 -5.29 -1.55 4.63
C PHE A 110 -6.02 -1.90 5.92
N GLU A 111 -6.92 -2.89 5.90
CA GLU A 111 -7.61 -3.39 7.10
C GLU A 111 -6.61 -3.88 8.15
N THR A 112 -5.64 -4.69 7.75
CA THR A 112 -4.57 -5.17 8.64
C THR A 112 -3.73 -4.00 9.19
N GLY A 113 -3.39 -3.03 8.34
CA GLY A 113 -2.64 -1.84 8.73
C GLY A 113 -3.38 -0.98 9.74
N ILE A 114 -4.71 -0.84 9.61
CA ILE A 114 -5.55 -0.11 10.56
C ILE A 114 -5.52 -0.81 11.92
N VAL A 115 -5.72 -2.13 11.97
CA VAL A 115 -5.67 -2.90 13.22
C VAL A 115 -4.31 -2.74 13.92
N GLN A 116 -3.21 -2.80 13.15
CA GLN A 116 -1.86 -2.59 13.69
C GLN A 116 -1.66 -1.16 14.23
N ALA A 117 -2.12 -0.14 13.49
CA ALA A 117 -2.02 1.25 13.91
C ALA A 117 -2.85 1.53 15.18
N ASP A 118 -4.05 0.98 15.26
CA ASP A 118 -4.92 1.10 16.43
C ASP A 118 -4.32 0.39 17.66
N ALA A 119 -3.75 -0.80 17.49
CA ALA A 119 -3.04 -1.50 18.55
C ALA A 119 -1.84 -0.69 19.07
N ALA A 120 -1.03 -0.10 18.18
CA ALA A 120 0.09 0.75 18.56
C ALA A 120 -0.34 2.01 19.33
N ALA A 121 -1.47 2.61 18.91
CA ALA A 121 -2.07 3.74 19.62
C ALA A 121 -2.53 3.35 21.04
N TYR A 122 -3.13 2.17 21.18
CA TYR A 122 -3.55 1.62 22.48
C TYR A 122 -2.36 1.34 23.41
N HIS A 123 -1.29 0.71 22.90
CA HIS A 123 -0.08 0.48 23.70
C HIS A 123 0.58 1.79 24.14
N SER A 124 0.58 2.80 23.28
CA SER A 124 1.13 4.12 23.60
C SER A 124 0.31 4.84 24.67
N SER A 125 -1.01 4.68 24.68
CA SER A 125 -1.88 5.28 25.70
C SER A 125 -1.83 4.54 27.04
N ALA A 126 -1.81 3.20 27.01
CA ALA A 126 -1.72 2.37 28.21
C ALA A 126 -0.34 2.48 28.88
N GLY A 127 0.75 2.49 28.10
CA GLY A 127 2.11 2.66 28.61
C GLY A 127 2.40 4.06 29.15
N ALA A 128 1.80 5.11 28.56
CA ALA A 128 1.94 6.48 29.06
C ALA A 128 1.27 6.70 30.44
N ASN A 129 0.24 5.91 30.77
CA ASN A 129 -0.42 5.97 32.08
C ASN A 129 0.19 5.02 33.13
N ALA A 130 0.99 4.03 32.72
CA ALA A 130 1.66 3.08 33.61
C ALA A 130 3.09 3.48 34.00
N GLY A 131 3.63 4.58 33.45
CA GLY A 131 5.05 4.96 33.52
C GLY A 131 5.41 6.14 34.42
N GLY A 132 4.68 6.38 35.50
CA GLY A 132 5.21 7.16 36.62
C GLY A 132 6.16 6.28 37.43
N THR A 133 7.44 6.66 37.47
CA THR A 133 8.60 5.95 38.08
C THR A 133 9.03 4.67 37.35
N ASP A 134 10.08 4.79 36.53
CA ASP A 134 11.35 4.11 36.82
C ASP A 134 12.42 4.53 35.80
N LYS A 135 13.28 5.46 36.23
CA LYS A 135 14.64 5.58 35.70
C LYS A 135 15.42 4.34 36.17
N ALA A 136 15.41 3.24 35.42
CA ALA A 136 16.51 2.27 35.42
C ALA A 136 16.25 1.16 34.40
N SER A 137 16.83 1.31 33.21
CA SER A 137 17.65 0.26 32.61
C SER A 137 18.08 0.70 31.22
N ALA A 138 19.30 1.21 31.13
CA ALA A 138 20.04 1.20 29.89
C ALA A 138 20.25 -0.26 29.46
N PRO A 139 19.84 -0.69 28.24
CA PRO A 139 20.34 -1.93 27.71
C PRO A 139 21.81 -1.73 27.28
N LYS A 140 22.73 -2.40 27.97
CA LYS A 140 24.08 -2.67 27.48
C LYS A 140 23.99 -3.33 26.10
N PRO A 141 24.83 -2.96 25.12
CA PRO A 141 24.90 -3.67 23.86
C PRO A 141 25.63 -5.00 24.09
N LEU A 142 24.91 -6.12 23.99
CA LEU A 142 25.50 -7.44 23.84
C LEU A 142 25.16 -7.97 22.45
N THR A 143 26.21 -7.94 21.64
CA THR A 143 26.48 -8.66 20.41
C THR A 143 25.79 -10.04 20.36
N GLY A 144 24.99 -10.29 19.33
CA GLY A 144 24.51 -11.62 19.00
C GLY A 144 23.37 -11.63 17.95
N ALA A 145 23.73 -11.98 16.71
CA ALA A 145 22.86 -12.41 15.61
C ALA A 145 21.99 -11.34 14.91
N VAL A 146 22.63 -10.70 13.93
CA VAL A 146 21.98 -10.16 12.73
C VAL A 146 21.37 -11.32 11.92
N PRO A 147 20.07 -11.34 11.56
CA PRO A 147 19.68 -11.96 10.32
C PRO A 147 20.04 -10.97 9.22
N ALA A 148 21.12 -11.27 8.50
CA ALA A 148 21.45 -10.61 7.25
C ALA A 148 20.29 -10.82 6.25
N VAL A 149 19.36 -9.87 6.16
CA VAL A 149 18.56 -9.67 4.94
C VAL A 149 19.36 -8.72 4.08
N VAL A 150 20.43 -9.27 3.49
CA VAL A 150 21.05 -8.70 2.29
C VAL A 150 20.35 -9.37 1.12
N THR A 151 19.47 -8.59 0.49
CA THR A 151 19.32 -8.48 -0.96
C THR A 151 19.44 -9.79 -1.74
N SER A 152 18.30 -10.36 -2.14
CA SER A 152 18.28 -11.23 -3.31
C SER A 152 18.68 -10.43 -4.55
N PRO A 153 19.74 -10.80 -5.30
CA PRO A 153 19.86 -10.42 -6.68
C PRO A 153 19.45 -11.64 -7.50
N ASN A 154 18.14 -11.83 -7.70
CA ASN A 154 17.69 -12.73 -8.77
C ASN A 154 17.70 -11.93 -10.09
N VAL A 155 18.91 -11.63 -10.56
CA VAL A 155 19.15 -11.15 -11.92
C VAL A 155 19.33 -12.39 -12.77
N LEU A 156 18.25 -12.80 -13.44
CA LEU A 156 18.36 -13.74 -14.54
C LEU A 156 19.33 -13.17 -15.59
N PRO A 157 20.30 -13.96 -16.09
CA PRO A 157 21.16 -13.54 -17.17
C PRO A 157 20.32 -13.22 -18.40
N ARG A 158 20.36 -11.95 -18.79
CA ARG A 158 19.90 -11.41 -20.05
C ARG A 158 20.56 -12.19 -21.18
N GLU A 159 19.79 -13.10 -21.78
CA GLU A 159 20.25 -13.86 -22.94
C GLU A 159 20.69 -12.90 -24.05
N GLN A 160 21.83 -13.25 -24.62
CA GLN A 160 22.62 -12.40 -25.48
C GLN A 160 21.86 -12.15 -26.79
N ARG A 161 21.40 -10.91 -26.94
CA ARG A 161 20.96 -10.34 -28.20
C ARG A 161 22.08 -10.48 -29.24
N GLY A 162 21.97 -11.52 -30.07
CA GLY A 162 22.86 -11.78 -31.21
C GLY A 162 23.01 -10.53 -32.06
N LYS A 163 24.22 -9.98 -32.06
CA LYS A 163 24.65 -8.95 -33.00
C LYS A 163 24.74 -9.61 -34.38
N ARG A 164 23.69 -9.45 -35.18
CA ARG A 164 23.75 -9.72 -36.63
C ARG A 164 24.63 -8.65 -37.28
N THR A 165 25.91 -8.97 -37.37
CA THR A 165 26.91 -8.29 -38.18
C THR A 165 26.45 -8.35 -39.65
N ARG A 166 26.20 -7.18 -40.26
CA ARG A 166 25.93 -7.08 -41.69
C ARG A 166 27.23 -7.37 -42.46
N PRO A 167 27.24 -8.25 -43.47
CA PRO A 167 28.41 -8.43 -44.31
C PRO A 167 28.64 -7.17 -45.17
N ARG A 168 29.81 -6.58 -44.97
CA ARG A 168 30.42 -5.52 -45.77
C ARG A 168 30.73 -6.10 -47.16
N ARG A 169 29.83 -5.86 -48.13
CA ARG A 169 30.08 -6.22 -49.54
C ARG A 169 31.27 -5.41 -50.05
N VAL A 170 32.36 -6.12 -50.27
CA VAL A 170 33.59 -5.63 -50.87
C VAL A 170 33.32 -5.31 -52.34
N ARG A 171 33.69 -4.09 -52.74
CA ARG A 171 33.89 -3.71 -54.14
C ARG A 171 34.88 -4.69 -54.80
N ARG A 172 34.49 -5.28 -55.92
CA ARG A 172 35.44 -5.55 -57.01
C ARG A 172 34.96 -4.84 -58.26
N ARG A 173 35.78 -3.89 -58.69
CA ARG A 173 35.87 -3.40 -60.06
C ARG A 173 36.56 -4.49 -60.89
N ALA A 174 36.01 -4.81 -62.04
CA ALA A 174 36.68 -5.04 -63.31
C ALA A 174 35.59 -4.95 -64.37
#